data_AF-A0A8E2LEF1-F1
#
_entry.id   AF-A0A8E2LEF1-F1
#
_cell.length_a   1.000
_cell.length_b   1.000
_cell.length_c   1.000
_cell.angle_alpha   90.00
_cell.angle_beta   90.00
_cell.angle_gamma   90.00
#
_symmetry.space_group_name_H-M   'P 1'
#
loop_
_entity.id
_entity.type
_entity.pdbx_description
1 polymer ?
#
loop_
_entity_poly.entity_id
_entity_poly.type
_entity_poly.pdbx_seq_one_letter_code
_entity_poly.pdbx_strand_id
1 'polypeptide(L)'
;MNDRDLVNDLLAMEKYMTASYNTAMNEASHEGLYKDLLSIFTETQNEQRELYNLMFQNGWYKLEAAEQQKVQQSFQQHQGYSSQFPYGNQVQ
;
A
#
# COMPACT_ATOMS: atom_id res chain seq x y z
N MET A 1 0.03 -7.30 26.55
CA MET A 1 -0.43 -6.52 25.38
C MET A 1 -1.11 -5.27 25.90
N ASN A 2 -0.64 -4.11 25.47
CA ASN A 2 -1.34 -2.84 25.63
C ASN A 2 -2.15 -2.51 24.36
N ASP A 3 -2.94 -1.44 24.38
CA ASP A 3 -3.77 -1.03 23.24
C ASP A 3 -2.94 -0.79 21.97
N ARG A 4 -1.72 -0.28 22.11
CA ARG A 4 -0.81 -0.08 20.97
C ARG A 4 -0.36 -1.42 20.39
N ASP A 5 -0.03 -2.41 21.20
CA ASP A 5 0.35 -3.75 20.71
C ASP A 5 -0.83 -4.39 19.97
N LEU A 6 -2.03 -4.32 20.56
CA LEU A 6 -3.25 -4.88 19.97
C LEU A 6 -3.60 -4.23 18.62
N VAL A 7 -3.56 -2.90 18.54
CA VAL A 7 -3.86 -2.18 17.30
C VAL A 7 -2.78 -2.41 16.23
N ASN A 8 -1.51 -2.61 16.61
CA ASN A 8 -0.47 -3.03 15.67
C ASN A 8 -0.72 -4.42 15.10
N ASP A 9 -1.11 -5.38 15.94
CA ASP A 9 -1.44 -6.75 15.51
C ASP A 9 -2.64 -6.74 14.55
N LEU A 10 -3.69 -5.98 14.87
CA LEU A 10 -4.83 -5.79 13.98
C LEU A 10 -4.41 -5.14 12.66
N LEU A 11 -3.64 -4.05 12.69
CA LEU A 11 -3.16 -3.39 11.48
C LEU A 11 -2.32 -4.33 10.59
N ALA A 12 -1.51 -5.22 11.18
CA ALA A 12 -0.74 -6.22 10.45
C ALA A 12 -1.64 -7.27 9.80
N MET A 13 -2.69 -7.72 10.51
CA MET A 13 -3.69 -8.64 9.99
C MET A 13 -4.43 -8.04 8.79
N GLU A 14 -4.92 -6.80 8.91
CA GLU A 14 -5.63 -6.11 7.83
C GLU A 14 -4.76 -5.95 6.57
N LYS A 15 -3.47 -5.64 6.73
CA LYS A 15 -2.51 -5.56 5.62
C LYS A 15 -2.31 -6.91 4.93
N TYR A 16 -2.28 -8.00 5.71
CA TYR A 16 -2.16 -9.34 5.17
C TYR A 16 -3.42 -9.74 4.39
N MET A 17 -4.60 -9.45 4.93
CA MET A 17 -5.88 -9.75 4.29
C MET A 17 -6.06 -8.98 3.00
N THR A 18 -5.84 -7.66 3.00
CA THR A 18 -5.92 -6.83 1.80
C THR A 18 -4.98 -7.30 0.68
N ALA A 19 -3.74 -7.66 1.00
CA ALA A 19 -2.80 -8.22 0.02
C ALA A 19 -3.25 -9.59 -0.53
N SER A 20 -3.80 -10.44 0.34
CA SER A 20 -4.29 -11.77 -0.04
C SER A 20 -5.51 -11.69 -0.95
N TYR A 21 -6.48 -10.82 -0.63
CA TYR A 21 -7.64 -10.58 -1.46
C TYR A 21 -7.28 -9.95 -2.80
N ASN A 22 -6.31 -9.04 -2.84
CA ASN A 22 -5.83 -8.49 -4.11
C ASN A 22 -5.31 -9.60 -5.04
N THR A 23 -4.45 -10.50 -4.52
CA THR A 23 -3.96 -11.66 -5.27
C THR A 23 -5.11 -12.54 -5.74
N ALA A 24 -6.03 -12.90 -4.85
CA ALA A 24 -7.17 -13.76 -5.19
C ALA A 24 -8.09 -13.14 -6.25
N MET A 25 -8.33 -11.83 -6.19
CA MET A 25 -9.14 -11.12 -7.18
C MET A 25 -8.48 -11.06 -8.56
N ASN A 26 -7.15 -10.90 -8.62
CA ASN A 26 -6.41 -10.92 -9.89
C ASN A 26 -6.53 -12.28 -10.61
N GLU A 27 -6.75 -13.35 -9.85
CA GLU A 27 -6.87 -14.72 -10.35
C GLU A 27 -8.32 -15.21 -10.47
N ALA A 28 -9.31 -14.42 -10.02
CA ALA A 28 -10.72 -14.77 -10.03
C ALA A 28 -11.33 -14.66 -11.43
N SER A 29 -11.50 -15.80 -12.11
CA SER A 29 -12.12 -15.87 -13.44
C SER A 29 -13.65 -15.81 -13.45
N HIS A 30 -14.29 -16.05 -12.30
CA HIS A 30 -15.75 -16.00 -12.15
C HIS A 30 -16.20 -14.63 -11.61
N GLU A 31 -17.08 -13.95 -12.34
CA GLU A 31 -17.50 -12.58 -12.03
C GLU A 31 -18.22 -12.45 -10.68
N GLY A 32 -19.05 -13.43 -10.29
CA GLY A 32 -19.74 -13.41 -8.99
C GLY A 32 -18.73 -13.46 -7.83
N LEU A 33 -17.79 -14.40 -7.91
CA LEU A 33 -16.72 -14.54 -6.91
C LEU A 33 -15.83 -13.30 -6.84
N TYR A 34 -15.51 -12.72 -8.00
CA TYR A 34 -14.75 -11.46 -8.05
C TYR A 34 -15.50 -10.33 -7.32
N LYS A 35 -16.81 -10.18 -7.52
CA LYS A 35 -17.63 -9.16 -6.85
C LYS A 35 -17.70 -9.36 -5.34
N ASP A 36 -17.86 -10.61 -4.90
CA ASP A 36 -17.88 -10.94 -3.47
C ASP A 36 -16.54 -10.60 -2.81
N LEU A 37 -15.43 -11.01 -3.43
CA LEU A 37 -14.08 -10.68 -2.96
C LEU A 37 -13.82 -9.18 -2.96
N LEU A 38 -14.29 -8.44 -3.99
CA LEU A 38 -14.14 -6.99 -4.06
C LEU A 38 -14.89 -6.29 -2.93
N SER A 39 -16.09 -6.77 -2.55
CA SER A 39 -16.83 -6.21 -1.41
C SER A 39 -16.05 -6.37 -0.12
N ILE A 40 -15.60 -7.60 0.18
CA ILE A 40 -14.83 -7.91 1.39
C ILE A 40 -13.53 -7.11 1.40
N PHE A 41 -12.79 -7.10 0.29
CA PHE A 41 -11.57 -6.30 0.14
C PHE A 41 -11.81 -4.82 0.47
N THR A 42 -12.89 -4.24 -0.03
CA THR A 42 -13.21 -2.82 0.18
C THR A 42 -13.51 -2.54 1.64
N GLU A 43 -14.24 -3.42 2.32
CA GLU A 43 -14.52 -3.32 3.75
C GLU A 43 -13.22 -3.41 4.57
N THR A 44 -12.43 -4.46 4.38
CA THR A 44 -11.12 -4.67 5.03
C THR A 44 -10.16 -3.49 4.78
N GLN A 45 -10.10 -2.95 3.56
CA GLN A 45 -9.27 -1.80 3.23
C GLN A 45 -9.70 -0.52 3.97
N ASN A 46 -11.00 -0.33 4.19
CA ASN A 46 -11.52 0.79 4.96
C ASN A 46 -11.22 0.61 6.45
N GLU A 47 -11.37 -0.58 7.01
CA GLU A 47 -11.03 -0.89 8.40
C GLU A 47 -9.54 -0.68 8.69
N GLN A 48 -8.67 -1.16 7.80
CA GLN A 48 -7.23 -0.90 7.84
C GLN A 48 -6.94 0.61 7.93
N ARG A 49 -7.63 1.42 7.12
CA ARG A 49 -7.47 2.87 7.08
C ARG A 49 -7.93 3.53 8.38
N GLU A 50 -9.04 3.09 8.96
CA GLU A 50 -9.52 3.60 10.25
C GLU A 50 -8.56 3.26 11.38
N LEU A 51 -8.01 2.03 11.43
CA LEU A 51 -6.97 1.66 12.39
C LEU A 51 -5.73 2.54 12.24
N TYR A 52 -5.27 2.77 11.00
CA TYR A 52 -4.14 3.66 10.75
C TYR A 52 -4.41 5.09 11.28
N ASN A 53 -5.58 5.66 10.99
CA ASN A 53 -5.96 6.99 11.45
C ASN A 53 -6.02 7.06 12.98
N LEU A 54 -6.59 6.04 13.63
CA LEU A 54 -6.64 5.92 15.09
C LEU A 54 -5.22 5.91 15.68
N MET A 55 -4.31 5.10 15.13
CA MET A 55 -2.93 5.06 15.60
C MET A 55 -2.20 6.38 15.38
N PHE A 56 -2.47 7.08 14.28
CA PHE A 56 -1.90 8.38 13.99
C PHE A 56 -2.38 9.44 15.00
N GLN A 57 -3.69 9.49 15.28
CA GLN A 57 -4.28 10.40 16.27
C GLN A 57 -3.73 10.16 17.68
N ASN A 58 -3.47 8.91 18.06
CA ASN A 58 -2.86 8.55 19.33
C ASN A 58 -1.33 8.71 19.36
N GLY A 59 -0.70 9.12 18.26
CA GLY A 59 0.75 9.28 18.14
C GLY A 59 1.54 7.96 18.14
N TRP A 60 0.86 6.82 17.97
CA TRP A 60 1.45 5.48 17.92
C TRP A 60 2.04 5.14 16.55
N TYR A 61 1.55 5.80 15.50
CA TYR A 61 2.07 5.73 14.14
C TYR A 61 2.55 7.12 13.71
N LYS A 62 3.83 7.24 13.36
CA LYS A 62 4.42 8.49 12.87
C LYS A 62 4.88 8.30 11.44
N LEU A 63 4.50 9.24 10.58
CA LEU A 63 5.12 9.39 9.27
C LEU A 63 6.26 10.40 9.39
N GLU A 64 7.47 9.97 9.07
CA GLU A 64 8.59 10.88 8.91
C GLU A 64 8.61 11.37 7.46
N ALA A 65 8.63 12.68 7.27
CA ALA A 65 8.86 13.23 5.94
C ALA A 65 10.24 12.77 5.47
N ALA A 66 10.31 12.20 4.26
CA ALA A 66 11.59 11.85 3.67
C ALA A 66 12.44 13.13 3.53
N GLU A 67 13.71 13.05 3.90
CA GLU A 67 14.65 14.14 3.73
C GLU A 67 14.70 14.57 2.25
N GLN A 68 14.62 15.87 1.98
CA GLN A 68 14.55 16.39 0.62
C GLN A 68 15.76 15.96 -0.23
N GLN A 69 16.92 15.79 0.39
CA GLN A 69 18.11 15.25 -0.25
C GLN A 69 17.93 13.81 -0.73
N LYS A 70 17.32 12.93 0.08
CA LYS A 70 17.01 11.54 -0.31
C LYS A 70 16.01 11.49 -1.47
N VAL A 71 15.03 12.40 -1.46
CA VAL A 71 14.07 12.55 -2.57
C VAL A 71 14.79 12.96 -3.85
N GLN A 72 15.66 13.97 -3.80
CA GLN A 72 16.44 14.42 -4.96
C GLN A 72 17.39 13.34 -5.48
N GLN A 73 18.04 12.60 -4.58
CA GLN A 73 18.94 11.50 -4.94
C GLN A 73 18.18 10.37 -5.65
N SER A 74 17.03 9.95 -5.10
CA SER A 74 16.18 8.93 -5.74
C SER A 74 15.70 9.40 -7.12
N PHE A 75 15.27 10.65 -7.24
CA PHE A 75 14.87 11.23 -8.52
C PHE A 75 15.99 11.17 -9.57
N GLN A 76 17.21 11.58 -9.20
CA GLN A 76 18.38 11.52 -10.10
C GLN A 76 18.74 10.08 -10.49
N GLN A 77 18.70 9.15 -9.54
CA GLN A 77 18.94 7.72 -9.79
C GLN A 77 17.93 7.15 -10.81
N HIS A 78 16.64 7.46 -10.64
CA HIS A 78 15.59 6.99 -11.53
C HIS A 78 15.61 7.68 -12.89
N GLN A 79 16.00 8.96 -12.99
CA GLN A 79 16.29 9.59 -14.28
C GLN A 79 17.40 8.84 -15.03
N GLY A 80 18.42 8.36 -14.34
CA GLY A 80 19.48 7.55 -14.96
C GLY A 80 18.96 6.28 -15.64
N TYR A 81 17.88 5.66 -15.13
CA TYR A 81 17.29 4.47 -15.74
C TYR A 81 16.61 4.74 -17.08
N SER A 82 16.26 5.98 -17.41
CA SER A 82 15.70 6.28 -18.74
C SER A 82 16.68 5.97 -19.87
N SER A 83 17.99 5.97 -19.59
CA SER A 83 19.02 5.57 -20.54
C SER A 83 19.01 4.07 -20.88
N GLN A 84 18.36 3.25 -20.05
CA GLN A 84 18.24 1.80 -20.23
C GLN A 84 16.94 1.40 -20.93
N PHE A 85 16.06 2.36 -21.23
CA PHE A 85 14.82 2.06 -21.92
C PHE A 85 15.09 1.69 -23.39
N PRO A 86 14.52 0.58 -23.89
CA PRO A 86 14.79 0.08 -25.25
C PRO A 86 14.32 1.04 -26.36
N TYR A 87 13.47 2.02 -26.04
CA TYR A 87 13.00 3.07 -26.94
C TYR A 87 13.38 4.44 -26.38
N GLY A 88 14.67 4.78 -26.38
CA GLY A 88 15.14 6.08 -25.96
C GLY A 88 14.67 7.20 -26.91
N ASN A 89 13.96 8.20 -26.37
CA ASN A 89 13.75 9.54 -26.92
C ASN A 89 13.61 9.66 -28.46
N GLN A 90 12.62 8.98 -29.04
CA GLN A 90 12.06 9.38 -30.34
C GLN A 90 10.61 9.81 -30.15
N VAL A 91 10.42 10.99 -29.54
CA VAL A 91 9.23 11.78 -29.79
C VAL A 91 9.61 12.77 -30.89
N GLN A 92 9.07 12.53 -32.08
CA GLN A 92 9.08 13.49 -33.19
C GLN A 92 8.22 14.69 -32.85
#